data_AF-A0A5E4ATC2-F1
#
_entry.id   AF-A0A5E4ATC2-F1
#
_cell.length_a   1.000
_cell.length_b   1.000
_cell.length_c   1.000
_cell.angle_alpha   90.00
_cell.angle_beta   90.00
_cell.angle_gamma   90.00
#
_symmetry.space_group_name_H-M   'P 1'
#
loop_
_entity.id
_entity.type
_entity.pdbx_description
1 polymer ?
#
loop_
_entity_poly.entity_id
_entity_poly.type
_entity_poly.pdbx_seq_one_letter_code
_entity_poly.pdbx_strand_id
1 'polypeptide(L)'
;MLLCCVSAWTSIHTFPTDRPSNGPTVCEVQLILKNLDNLSTQLLQDYRKNESDMPDSQAWVIQKYPLPCFTPGPQASHNISVIQAYLRKTTADRTDRVDRMDGMVADVLEQLDKLKDDSTPEALATTPASSRDAYEGKSFILAVLHQFSGCMAETREAFTKSLPKEGQRCSLMK
;
A
#
# COMPACT_ATOMS: atom_id res chain seq x y z
N MET A 1 49.77 -12.97 -43.38
CA MET A 1 48.40 -12.45 -43.24
C MET A 1 47.75 -13.12 -42.03
N LEU A 2 47.62 -12.41 -40.92
CA LEU A 2 46.82 -12.81 -39.74
C LEU A 2 45.69 -11.79 -39.64
N LEU A 3 44.49 -12.19 -40.05
CA LEU A 3 43.29 -11.36 -39.99
C LEU A 3 42.48 -11.76 -38.75
N CYS A 4 42.42 -10.84 -37.79
CA CYS A 4 41.59 -10.91 -36.60
C CYS A 4 40.11 -10.76 -36.97
N CYS A 5 39.29 -11.77 -36.71
CA CYS A 5 37.83 -11.63 -36.67
C CYS A 5 37.39 -11.61 -35.21
N VAL A 6 37.33 -10.41 -34.63
CA VAL A 6 36.67 -10.16 -33.35
C VAL A 6 35.17 -10.17 -33.63
N SER A 7 34.48 -11.25 -33.29
CA SER A 7 33.02 -11.27 -33.32
C SER A 7 32.48 -10.42 -32.17
N ALA A 8 32.04 -9.21 -32.49
CA ALA A 8 31.26 -8.37 -31.60
C ALA A 8 29.90 -9.02 -31.35
N TRP A 9 29.68 -9.53 -30.14
CA TRP A 9 28.36 -9.97 -29.69
C TRP A 9 27.63 -8.76 -29.12
N THR A 10 26.95 -7.99 -29.98
CA THR A 10 25.93 -7.07 -29.49
C THR A 10 24.67 -7.87 -29.21
N SER A 11 24.54 -8.35 -27.97
CA SER A 11 23.26 -8.80 -27.44
C SER A 11 22.34 -7.59 -27.35
N ILE A 12 21.55 -7.38 -28.40
CA ILE A 12 20.43 -6.43 -28.36
C ILE A 12 19.35 -7.12 -27.55
N HIS A 13 19.33 -6.88 -26.23
CA HIS A 13 18.11 -7.06 -25.47
C HIS A 13 17.18 -5.90 -25.81
N THR A 14 16.50 -5.99 -26.95
CA THR A 14 15.23 -5.29 -27.12
C THR A 14 14.31 -5.82 -26.03
N PHE A 15 14.11 -5.01 -24.99
CA PHE A 15 12.99 -5.19 -24.07
C PHE A 15 11.73 -5.29 -24.94
N PRO A 16 10.93 -6.35 -24.81
CA PRO A 16 9.63 -6.38 -25.46
C PRO A 16 8.77 -5.29 -24.81
N THR A 17 8.72 -4.11 -25.42
CA THR A 17 7.49 -3.31 -25.43
C THR A 17 6.45 -4.12 -26.20
N ASP A 18 5.24 -4.17 -25.66
CA ASP A 18 4.07 -4.87 -26.21
C ASP A 18 3.88 -6.31 -25.70
N ARG A 19 3.71 -6.43 -24.38
CA ARG A 19 2.75 -7.42 -23.85
C ARG A 19 1.55 -6.65 -23.31
N PRO A 20 0.30 -7.05 -23.60
CA PRO A 20 -0.84 -6.60 -22.82
C PRO A 20 -0.71 -7.25 -21.44
N SER A 21 0.05 -6.58 -20.57
CA SER A 21 0.02 -6.83 -19.13
C SER A 21 -1.33 -6.32 -18.65
N ASN A 22 -2.20 -7.21 -18.18
CA ASN A 22 -3.43 -6.81 -17.51
C ASN A 22 -3.17 -6.11 -16.14
N GLY A 23 -1.90 -5.94 -15.74
CA GLY A 23 -1.49 -5.26 -14.52
C GLY A 23 -0.75 -3.93 -14.78
N PRO A 24 -0.63 -3.08 -13.75
CA PRO A 24 -0.06 -1.74 -13.87
C PRO A 24 1.41 -1.75 -14.29
N THR A 25 1.79 -0.77 -15.09
CA THR A 25 3.18 -0.46 -15.44
C THR A 25 3.99 -0.06 -14.20
N VAL A 26 5.32 -0.13 -14.29
CA VAL A 26 6.22 0.31 -13.21
C VAL A 26 5.91 1.75 -12.76
N CYS A 27 5.61 2.65 -13.71
CA CYS A 27 5.29 4.04 -13.39
C CYS A 27 3.92 4.21 -12.73
N GLU A 28 2.93 3.43 -13.13
CA GLU A 28 1.64 3.41 -12.44
C GLU A 28 1.80 2.87 -11.03
N VAL A 29 2.57 1.79 -10.81
CA VAL A 29 2.85 1.28 -9.46
C VAL A 29 3.56 2.34 -8.60
N GLN A 30 4.56 3.05 -9.13
CA GLN A 30 5.21 4.16 -8.40
C GLN A 30 4.20 5.25 -8.01
N LEU A 31 3.31 5.64 -8.93
CA LEU A 31 2.30 6.66 -8.68
C LEU A 31 1.29 6.20 -7.62
N ILE A 32 0.81 4.96 -7.72
CA ILE A 32 -0.13 4.37 -6.76
C ILE A 32 0.51 4.33 -5.36
N LEU A 33 1.75 3.83 -5.24
CA LEU A 33 2.45 3.79 -3.94
C LEU A 33 2.70 5.18 -3.36
N LYS A 34 3.00 6.18 -4.20
CA LYS A 34 3.14 7.56 -3.77
C LYS A 34 1.81 8.12 -3.24
N ASN A 35 0.70 7.84 -3.93
CA ASN A 35 -0.63 8.27 -3.49
C ASN A 35 -1.01 7.58 -2.17
N LEU A 36 -0.76 6.27 -2.05
CA LEU A 36 -1.00 5.51 -0.84
C LEU A 36 -0.19 6.02 0.36
N ASP A 37 1.09 6.34 0.18
CA ASP A 37 1.91 6.93 1.24
C ASP A 37 1.37 8.30 1.69
N ASN A 38 0.99 9.16 0.74
CA ASN A 38 0.40 10.46 1.06
C ASN A 38 -0.94 10.33 1.79
N LEU A 39 -1.86 9.51 1.26
CA LEU A 39 -3.20 9.29 1.83
C LEU A 39 -3.13 8.65 3.21
N SER A 40 -2.27 7.65 3.40
CA SER A 40 -2.09 6.98 4.69
C SER A 40 -1.53 7.92 5.76
N THR A 41 -0.54 8.75 5.39
CA THR A 41 0.01 9.79 6.27
C THR A 41 -1.05 10.81 6.65
N GLN A 42 -1.84 11.27 5.67
CA GLN A 42 -2.91 12.24 5.91
C GLN A 42 -4.00 11.66 6.82
N LEU A 43 -4.46 10.44 6.57
CA LEU A 43 -5.44 9.73 7.41
C LEU A 43 -4.97 9.65 8.87
N LEU A 44 -3.72 9.22 9.09
CA LEU A 44 -3.17 9.12 10.45
C LEU A 44 -3.10 10.48 11.15
N GLN A 45 -2.65 11.52 10.45
CA GLN A 45 -2.55 12.87 11.00
C GLN A 45 -3.93 13.47 11.32
N ASP A 46 -4.88 13.33 10.42
CA ASP A 46 -6.25 13.82 10.59
C ASP A 46 -6.94 13.11 11.76
N TYR A 47 -6.75 11.80 11.89
CA TYR A 47 -7.27 11.04 13.00
C TYR A 47 -6.68 11.49 14.34
N ARG A 48 -5.35 11.61 14.45
CA ARG A 48 -4.66 12.09 15.66
C ARG A 48 -5.05 13.52 16.05
N LYS A 49 -5.30 14.39 15.08
CA LYS A 49 -5.70 15.78 15.34
C LYS A 49 -7.10 15.88 15.93
N ASN A 50 -8.00 14.99 15.53
CA ASN A 50 -9.40 15.02 15.93
C ASN A 50 -9.68 14.21 17.21
N GLU A 51 -8.76 13.34 17.63
CA GLU A 51 -8.87 12.52 18.84
C GLU A 51 -7.92 13.04 19.93
N SER A 52 -8.43 13.91 20.81
CA SER A 52 -7.63 14.63 21.83
C SER A 52 -7.08 13.77 22.97
N ASP A 53 -7.56 12.54 23.14
CA ASP A 53 -7.40 11.78 24.39
C ASP A 53 -6.65 10.44 24.21
N MET A 54 -5.78 10.31 23.20
CA MET A 54 -5.06 9.06 22.98
C MET A 54 -3.78 8.92 23.82
N PRO A 55 -3.50 7.74 24.40
CA PRO A 55 -2.25 7.51 25.11
C PRO A 55 -1.04 7.57 24.17
N ASP A 56 0.03 8.21 24.63
CA ASP A 56 1.32 8.28 23.91
C ASP A 56 1.97 6.90 23.69
N SER A 57 1.61 5.88 24.47
CA SER A 57 2.21 4.55 24.40
C SER A 57 1.57 3.66 23.32
N GLN A 58 1.97 3.88 22.08
CA GLN A 58 1.43 3.18 20.90
C GLN A 58 1.88 1.70 20.78
N ALA A 59 2.96 1.32 21.47
CA ALA A 59 3.61 0.02 21.28
C ALA A 59 2.71 -1.19 21.61
N TRP A 60 1.93 -1.12 22.69
CA TRP A 60 1.06 -2.23 23.10
C TRP A 60 -0.17 -2.37 22.19
N VAL A 61 -0.69 -1.25 21.67
CA VAL A 61 -1.85 -1.25 20.76
C VAL A 61 -1.47 -1.82 19.40
N ILE A 62 -0.27 -1.48 18.90
CA ILE A 62 0.28 -2.01 17.64
C ILE A 62 0.44 -3.54 17.72
N GLN A 63 0.95 -4.06 18.84
CA GLN A 63 1.10 -5.52 19.03
C GLN A 63 -0.24 -6.26 19.07
N LYS A 64 -1.30 -5.62 19.56
CA LYS A 64 -2.63 -6.24 19.68
C LYS A 64 -3.31 -6.44 18.32
N TYR A 65 -3.02 -5.58 17.35
CA TYR A 65 -3.68 -5.59 16.04
C TYR A 65 -2.64 -5.62 14.91
N PRO A 66 -1.91 -6.73 14.73
CA PRO A 66 -0.88 -6.82 13.71
C PRO A 66 -1.49 -6.66 12.31
N LEU A 67 -0.94 -5.73 11.53
CA LEU A 67 -1.32 -5.48 10.14
C LEU A 67 -0.16 -5.90 9.22
N PRO A 68 -0.38 -6.77 8.22
CA PRO A 68 0.69 -7.13 7.30
C PRO A 68 1.01 -5.97 6.35
N CYS A 69 2.29 -5.79 6.01
CA CYS A 69 2.70 -4.99 4.85
C CYS A 69 2.70 -5.85 3.58
N PHE A 70 2.82 -5.24 2.40
CA PHE A 70 2.93 -5.97 1.14
C PHE A 70 4.08 -5.47 0.27
N THR A 71 4.54 -6.35 -0.62
CA THR A 71 5.46 -6.01 -1.70
C THR A 71 4.68 -6.05 -3.01
N PRO A 72 4.73 -5.01 -3.87
CA PRO A 72 4.03 -5.01 -5.15
C PRO A 72 4.45 -6.20 -6.01
N GLY A 73 3.47 -6.86 -6.62
CA GLY A 73 3.68 -8.03 -7.46
C GLY A 73 2.57 -9.07 -7.29
N PRO A 74 2.69 -10.23 -7.95
CA PRO A 74 1.61 -11.23 -8.03
C PRO A 74 1.16 -11.78 -6.67
N GLN A 75 2.02 -11.71 -5.65
CA GLN A 75 1.74 -12.23 -4.30
C GLN A 75 1.16 -11.16 -3.36
N ALA A 76 0.98 -9.92 -3.81
CA ALA A 76 0.52 -8.82 -2.97
C ALA A 76 -0.96 -8.96 -2.56
N SER A 77 -1.78 -9.59 -3.40
CA SER A 77 -3.23 -9.63 -3.28
C SER A 77 -3.74 -10.13 -1.92
N HIS A 78 -3.07 -11.12 -1.32
CA HIS A 78 -3.44 -11.63 0.00
C HIS A 78 -3.30 -10.56 1.09
N ASN A 79 -2.11 -9.96 1.21
CA ASN A 79 -1.85 -8.95 2.23
C ASN A 79 -2.67 -7.68 1.98
N ILE A 80 -2.86 -7.30 0.71
CA ILE A 80 -3.76 -6.21 0.34
C ILE A 80 -5.19 -6.48 0.83
N SER A 81 -5.72 -7.69 0.62
CA SER A 81 -7.07 -8.04 1.06
C SER A 81 -7.22 -7.96 2.59
N VAL A 82 -6.19 -8.36 3.34
CA VAL A 82 -6.16 -8.21 4.81
C VAL A 82 -6.17 -6.73 5.21
N ILE A 83 -5.33 -5.90 4.58
CA ILE A 83 -5.31 -4.45 4.82
C ILE A 83 -6.67 -3.82 4.53
N GLN A 84 -7.29 -4.17 3.41
CA GLN A 84 -8.62 -3.68 3.03
C GLN A 84 -9.67 -4.03 4.08
N ALA A 85 -9.66 -5.24 4.64
CA ALA A 85 -10.58 -5.64 5.69
C ALA A 85 -10.40 -4.82 6.97
N TYR A 86 -9.16 -4.55 7.37
CA TYR A 86 -8.88 -3.71 8.54
C TYR A 86 -9.31 -2.26 8.31
N LEU A 87 -9.03 -1.69 7.14
CA LEU A 87 -9.44 -0.33 6.78
C LEU A 87 -10.96 -0.18 6.70
N ARG A 88 -11.68 -1.15 6.13
CA ARG A 88 -13.15 -1.14 6.16
C ARG A 88 -13.71 -1.21 7.57
N LYS A 89 -13.00 -1.87 8.48
CA LYS A 89 -13.40 -1.93 9.87
C LYS A 89 -13.20 -0.60 10.61
N THR A 90 -12.19 0.19 10.26
CA THR A 90 -11.98 1.51 10.91
C THR A 90 -13.12 2.49 10.64
N THR A 91 -13.83 2.35 9.52
CA THR A 91 -15.04 3.15 9.22
C THR A 91 -16.28 2.57 9.90
N ALA A 92 -16.38 1.24 10.03
CA ALA A 92 -17.51 0.57 10.68
C ALA A 92 -17.56 0.75 12.20
N ASP A 93 -16.41 0.71 12.88
CA ASP A 93 -16.31 0.79 14.35
C ASP A 93 -16.39 2.25 14.88
N ARG A 94 -16.54 3.24 14.00
CA ARG A 94 -16.70 4.65 14.40
C ARG A 94 -18.14 4.99 14.76
N THR A 95 -18.27 5.70 15.87
CA THR A 95 -19.55 6.25 16.34
C THR A 95 -19.82 7.65 15.76
N ASP A 96 -18.77 8.39 15.40
CA ASP A 96 -18.82 9.67 14.68
C ASP A 96 -18.52 9.46 13.19
N ARG A 97 -19.56 9.46 12.36
CA ARG A 97 -19.37 9.43 10.90
C ARG A 97 -18.83 10.79 10.46
N VAL A 98 -17.56 10.81 10.06
CA VAL A 98 -16.93 11.97 9.45
C VAL A 98 -16.72 11.64 7.97
N ASP A 99 -17.57 12.21 7.11
CA ASP A 99 -17.59 11.95 5.65
C ASP A 99 -16.20 12.06 5.00
N ARG A 100 -15.35 12.95 5.51
CA ARG A 100 -13.98 13.13 5.02
C ARG A 100 -13.09 11.91 5.23
N MET A 101 -13.16 11.25 6.39
CA MET A 101 -12.31 10.07 6.64
C MET A 101 -12.81 8.87 5.83
N ASP A 102 -14.13 8.68 5.75
CA ASP A 102 -14.72 7.61 4.96
C ASP A 102 -14.37 7.76 3.47
N GLY A 103 -14.38 9.00 2.95
CA GLY A 103 -13.91 9.31 1.60
C GLY A 103 -12.43 8.96 1.39
N MET A 104 -11.55 9.35 2.31
CA MET A 104 -10.12 8.99 2.21
C MET A 104 -9.88 7.48 2.32
N VAL A 105 -10.64 6.77 3.16
CA VAL A 105 -10.55 5.31 3.23
C VAL A 105 -11.00 4.70 1.92
N ALA A 106 -12.07 5.21 1.30
CA ALA A 106 -12.51 4.76 -0.02
C ALA A 106 -11.42 4.99 -1.09
N ASP A 107 -10.79 6.16 -1.11
CA ASP A 107 -9.68 6.47 -2.03
C ASP A 107 -8.50 5.50 -1.82
N VAL A 108 -8.15 5.19 -0.56
CA VAL A 108 -7.11 4.21 -0.25
C VAL A 108 -7.49 2.82 -0.76
N LEU A 109 -8.72 2.38 -0.53
CA LEU A 109 -9.19 1.07 -0.99
C LEU A 109 -9.12 0.96 -2.53
N GLU A 110 -9.50 2.02 -3.25
CA GLU A 110 -9.42 2.08 -4.71
C GLU A 110 -7.97 1.98 -5.21
N GLN A 111 -7.03 2.68 -4.57
CA GLN A 111 -5.61 2.59 -4.92
C GLN A 111 -5.04 1.20 -4.62
N LEU A 112 -5.47 0.55 -3.54
CA LEU A 112 -5.07 -0.82 -3.20
C LEU A 112 -5.61 -1.84 -4.22
N ASP A 113 -6.85 -1.67 -4.69
CA ASP A 113 -7.43 -2.56 -5.72
C ASP A 113 -6.64 -2.53 -7.02
N LYS A 114 -6.09 -1.37 -7.41
CA LYS A 114 -5.23 -1.23 -8.61
C LYS A 114 -3.93 -2.05 -8.54
N LEU A 115 -3.54 -2.50 -7.34
CA LEU A 115 -2.33 -3.32 -7.12
C LEU A 115 -2.64 -4.81 -6.98
N LYS A 116 -3.91 -5.21 -6.95
CA LYS A 116 -4.30 -6.62 -6.83
C LYS A 116 -4.18 -7.29 -8.19
N ASP A 117 -3.80 -8.56 -8.13
CA ASP A 117 -3.97 -9.49 -9.22
C ASP A 117 -5.32 -10.20 -9.03
N ASP A 118 -6.25 -9.97 -9.97
CA ASP A 118 -7.60 -10.54 -9.99
C ASP A 118 -7.63 -12.07 -10.02
N SER A 119 -6.50 -12.71 -10.33
CA SER A 119 -6.37 -14.17 -10.29
C SER A 119 -6.24 -14.76 -8.88
N THR A 120 -6.06 -13.92 -7.86
CA THR A 120 -5.95 -14.39 -6.47
C THR A 120 -7.32 -14.42 -5.80
N PRO A 121 -7.77 -15.58 -5.27
CA PRO A 121 -9.00 -15.65 -4.50
C PRO A 121 -8.99 -14.63 -3.37
N GLU A 122 -10.10 -13.89 -3.21
CA GLU A 122 -10.24 -12.94 -2.12
C GLU A 122 -10.02 -13.68 -0.80
N ALA A 123 -9.00 -13.24 -0.04
CA ALA A 123 -8.71 -13.87 1.23
C ALA A 123 -9.93 -13.68 2.14
N LEU A 124 -10.35 -14.75 2.83
CA LEU A 124 -11.21 -14.63 4.01
C LEU A 124 -10.39 -13.94 5.10
N ALA A 125 -10.22 -12.63 4.98
CA ALA A 125 -9.49 -11.83 5.95
C ALA A 125 -10.26 -11.91 7.26
N THR A 126 -9.72 -12.65 8.22
CA THR A 126 -10.22 -12.66 9.60
C THR A 126 -10.06 -11.27 10.16
N THR A 127 -11.14 -10.50 10.12
CA THR A 127 -11.20 -9.17 10.70
C THR A 127 -11.26 -9.34 12.23
N PRO A 128 -10.56 -8.51 13.02
CA PRO A 128 -10.71 -8.56 14.47
C PRO A 128 -12.19 -8.35 14.85
N ALA A 129 -12.67 -8.92 15.95
CA ALA A 129 -14.04 -8.68 16.41
C ALA A 129 -14.28 -7.19 16.71
N SER A 130 -15.46 -6.66 16.35
CA SER A 130 -15.86 -5.29 16.70
C SER A 130 -15.94 -5.15 18.22
N SER A 131 -15.29 -4.13 18.79
CA SER A 131 -15.44 -3.84 20.22
C SER A 131 -16.63 -2.91 20.45
N ARG A 132 -17.34 -3.11 21.57
CA ARG A 132 -18.35 -2.16 22.06
C ARG A 132 -17.74 -1.06 22.94
N ASP A 133 -16.46 -1.18 23.29
CA ASP A 133 -15.73 -0.16 24.05
C ASP A 133 -15.19 0.90 23.08
N ALA A 134 -15.64 2.14 23.26
CA ALA A 134 -15.20 3.28 22.45
C ALA A 134 -13.68 3.52 22.54
N TYR A 135 -13.06 3.27 23.69
CA TYR A 135 -11.62 3.38 23.86
C TYR A 135 -10.88 2.30 23.06
N GLU A 136 -11.40 1.08 23.06
CA GLU A 136 -10.84 -0.02 22.26
C GLU A 136 -11.02 0.23 20.76
N GLY A 137 -12.17 0.73 20.33
CA GLY A 137 -12.42 1.13 18.93
C GLY A 137 -11.46 2.22 18.46
N LYS A 138 -11.26 3.27 19.28
CA LYS A 138 -10.28 4.32 19.00
C LYS A 138 -8.85 3.78 18.90
N SER A 139 -8.47 2.96 19.87
CA SER A 139 -7.15 2.31 19.90
C SER A 139 -6.93 1.43 18.65
N PHE A 140 -7.93 0.65 18.26
CA PHE A 140 -7.90 -0.15 17.04
C PHE A 140 -7.64 0.73 15.81
N ILE A 141 -8.44 1.78 15.61
CA ILE A 141 -8.28 2.69 14.45
C ILE A 141 -6.88 3.30 14.42
N LEU A 142 -6.38 3.81 15.56
CA LEU A 142 -5.04 4.38 15.62
C LEU A 142 -3.98 3.35 15.21
N ALA A 143 -4.04 2.13 15.74
CA ALA A 143 -3.05 1.10 15.44
C ALA A 143 -3.06 0.69 13.97
N VAL A 144 -4.24 0.61 13.35
CA VAL A 144 -4.36 0.32 11.91
C VAL A 144 -3.76 1.44 11.08
N LEU A 145 -4.15 2.69 11.32
CA LEU A 145 -3.65 3.83 10.55
C LEU A 145 -2.14 4.03 10.71
N HIS A 146 -1.63 3.81 11.93
CA HIS A 146 -0.20 3.89 12.21
C HIS A 146 0.60 2.83 11.45
N GLN A 147 0.22 1.56 11.59
CA GLN A 147 0.91 0.47 10.90
C GLN A 147 0.78 0.60 9.38
N PHE A 148 -0.40 0.98 8.88
CA PHE A 148 -0.61 1.18 7.46
C PHE A 148 0.28 2.29 6.88
N SER A 149 0.38 3.44 7.57
CA SER A 149 1.30 4.52 7.17
C SER A 149 2.75 4.07 7.16
N GLY A 150 3.19 3.33 8.19
CA GLY A 150 4.53 2.74 8.22
C GLY A 150 4.78 1.78 7.06
N CYS A 151 3.85 0.86 6.80
CA CYS A 151 3.93 -0.06 5.66
C CYS A 151 4.03 0.69 4.34
N MET A 152 3.25 1.76 4.11
CA MET A 152 3.27 2.46 2.81
C MET A 152 4.60 3.17 2.58
N ALA A 153 5.19 3.76 3.62
CA ALA A 153 6.52 4.35 3.55
C ALA A 153 7.58 3.30 3.18
N GLU A 154 7.59 2.17 3.91
CA GLU A 154 8.53 1.06 3.69
C GLU A 154 8.37 0.42 2.31
N THR A 155 7.13 0.10 1.92
CA THR A 155 6.80 -0.51 0.63
C THR A 155 7.22 0.40 -0.52
N ARG A 156 6.94 1.70 -0.44
CA ARG A 156 7.35 2.67 -1.47
C ARG A 156 8.87 2.77 -1.56
N GLU A 157 9.55 2.88 -0.42
CA GLU A 157 11.00 3.00 -0.38
C GLU A 157 11.67 1.74 -0.96
N ALA A 158 11.24 0.55 -0.53
CA ALA A 158 11.73 -0.73 -1.02
C ALA A 158 11.50 -0.89 -2.52
N PHE A 159 10.29 -0.56 -3.00
CA PHE A 159 9.98 -0.60 -4.42
C PHE A 159 10.88 0.33 -5.22
N THR A 160 11.03 1.58 -4.78
CA THR A 160 11.88 2.59 -5.46
C THR A 160 13.33 2.15 -5.53
N LYS A 161 13.87 1.57 -4.45
CA LYS A 161 15.24 1.04 -4.40
C LYS A 161 15.46 -0.18 -5.30
N SER A 162 14.40 -0.97 -5.54
CA SER A 162 14.48 -2.16 -6.40
C SER A 162 14.58 -1.84 -7.90
N LEU A 163 14.26 -0.60 -8.29
CA LEU A 163 14.20 -0.22 -9.70
C LEU A 163 15.58 0.12 -10.27
N PRO A 164 15.85 -0.23 -11.54
CA PRO A 164 17.05 0.23 -12.25
C PRO A 164 17.05 1.75 -12.39
N LYS A 165 18.22 2.35 -12.58
CA LYS A 165 18.39 3.82 -12.61
C LYS A 165 17.50 4.51 -13.65
N GLU A 166 17.22 3.90 -14.81
CA GLU A 166 16.25 4.44 -15.77
C GLU A 166 14.80 4.35 -15.26
N GLY A 167 14.44 3.29 -14.53
CA GLY A 167 13.10 3.08 -13.95
C GLY A 167 12.78 3.96 -12.74
N GLN A 168 13.77 4.64 -12.18
CA GLN A 168 13.57 5.62 -11.09
C GLN A 168 13.00 6.96 -11.59
N ARG A 169 13.10 7.26 -12.89
CA ARG A 169 12.56 8.49 -13.48
C ARG A 169 11.30 8.18 -14.29
N CYS A 170 10.19 7.98 -13.59
CA CYS A 170 8.90 8.04 -14.25
C CYS A 170 8.59 9.49 -14.63
N SER A 171 8.73 9.78 -15.91
CA SER A 171 8.31 11.05 -16.49
C SER A 171 6.79 11.03 -16.57
N LEU A 172 6.13 11.63 -15.57
CA LEU A 172 4.69 11.88 -15.62
C LEU A 172 4.42 12.82 -16.82
N MET A 173 3.99 12.26 -17.96
CA MET A 173 3.31 13.06 -18.97
C MET A 173 1.99 13.54 -18.34
N LYS A 174 1.91 14.86 -18.17
CA LYS A 174 0.72 15.57 -17.70
C LYS A 174 -0.41 15.50 -18.73
#